data_AF-A0A521VN74-F1
#
_entry.id   AF-A0A521VN74-F1
#
_cell.length_a   1.000
_cell.length_b   1.000
_cell.length_c   1.000
_cell.angle_alpha   90.00
_cell.angle_beta   90.00
_cell.angle_gamma   90.00
#
_symmetry.space_group_name_H-M   'P 1'
#
loop_
_entity.id
_entity.type
_entity.pdbx_description
1 polymer ?
#
loop_
_entity_poly.entity_id
_entity_poly.type
_entity_poly.pdbx_seq_one_letter_code
_entity_poly.pdbx_strand_id
1 'polypeptide(L)' 'MAEYRLKEGQDLSLPFWGLGSLTITNQTGHPAVVLPNGFKIGTPASITFTGKLFGEAELMALAKRNQEVTSFHKEHPKI' A
#
# COMPACT_ATOMS: atom_id res chain seq x y z
N MET A 1 -9.07 -5.70 -13.76
CA MET A 1 -7.82 -4.92 -13.60
C MET A 1 -8.19 -3.45 -13.73
N ALA A 2 -8.47 -2.77 -12.62
CA ALA A 2 -8.85 -1.37 -12.65
C ALA A 2 -7.57 -0.51 -12.70
N GLU A 3 -7.33 0.14 -13.84
CA GLU A 3 -6.31 1.17 -13.96
C GLU A 3 -6.72 2.38 -13.11
N TYR A 4 -6.18 2.48 -11.91
CA TYR A 4 -6.33 3.68 -11.09
C TYR A 4 -5.16 4.61 -11.42
N ARG A 5 -5.43 5.60 -12.28
CA ARG A 5 -4.45 6.62 -12.67
C ARG A 5 -4.18 7.53 -11.45
N LEU A 6 -3.04 7.31 -10.80
CA LEU A 6 -2.62 8.03 -9.60
C LEU A 6 -2.31 9.49 -9.97
N LYS A 7 -2.80 10.43 -9.15
CA LYS A 7 -2.42 11.84 -9.26
C LYS A 7 -0.94 11.99 -8.92
N GLU A 8 -0.26 12.94 -9.54
CA GLU A 8 1.16 13.23 -9.31
C GLU A 8 1.48 13.25 -7.81
N GLY A 9 2.43 12.41 -7.39
CA GLY A 9 2.87 12.26 -6.00
C GLY A 9 2.36 11.02 -5.25
N GLN A 10 1.57 10.14 -5.86
CA GLN A 10 1.23 8.83 -5.31
C GLN A 10 1.92 7.73 -6.12
N ASP A 11 3.01 7.18 -5.59
CA ASP A 11 3.73 6.08 -6.24
C ASP A 11 3.20 4.73 -5.73
N LEU A 12 2.75 3.88 -6.66
CA LEU A 12 2.35 2.52 -6.36
C LEU A 12 3.61 1.66 -6.27
N SER A 13 4.31 1.73 -5.14
CA SER A 13 5.42 0.83 -4.92
C SER A 13 4.88 -0.59 -4.78
N LEU A 14 5.13 -1.43 -5.79
CA LEU A 14 4.98 -2.87 -5.64
C LEU A 14 5.77 -3.29 -4.39
N PRO A 15 5.23 -4.17 -3.54
CA PRO A 15 5.84 -4.54 -2.27
C PRO A 15 7.05 -5.44 -2.55
N PHE A 16 8.16 -4.85 -2.98
CA PHE A 16 9.40 -5.55 -3.19
C PHE A 16 10.53 -4.89 -2.40
N TRP A 17 11.09 -5.68 -1.49
CA TRP A 17 12.21 -5.36 -0.59
C TRP A 17 13.52 -4.99 -1.32
N GLY A 18 13.56 -5.10 -2.65
CA GLY A 18 14.74 -4.83 -3.48
C GLY A 18 14.61 -3.64 -4.44
N LEU A 19 13.51 -2.88 -4.39
CA LEU A 19 13.42 -1.63 -5.15
C LEU A 19 14.03 -0.49 -4.33
N GLY A 20 14.97 0.26 -4.92
CA GLY A 20 15.68 1.37 -4.26
C GLY A 20 14.77 2.49 -3.74
N SER A 21 13.48 2.50 -4.12
CA SER A 21 12.47 3.39 -3.57
C SER A 21 12.35 3.26 -2.05
N LEU A 22 12.41 2.04 -1.50
CA LEU A 22 12.27 1.78 -0.06
C LEU A 22 13.43 2.36 0.75
N THR A 23 14.66 2.24 0.24
CA THR A 23 15.86 2.85 0.85
C THR A 23 15.76 4.37 0.85
N ILE A 24 15.35 4.96 -0.28
CA ILE A 24 15.25 6.41 -0.43
C ILE A 24 14.13 6.97 0.47
N THR A 25 12.95 6.35 0.46
CA THR A 25 11.78 6.84 1.23
C THR A 25 12.01 6.72 2.72
N ASN A 26 12.69 5.67 3.17
CA ASN A 26 13.09 5.53 4.57
C ASN A 26 14.11 6.60 4.99
N GLN A 27 15.12 6.89 4.16
CA GLN A 27 16.13 7.92 4.47
C GLN A 27 15.58 9.34 4.43
N THR A 28 14.58 9.60 3.60
CA THR A 28 13.97 10.92 3.44
C THR A 28 12.78 11.14 4.37
N GLY A 29 12.29 10.10 5.05
CA GLY A 29 11.19 10.20 6.03
C GLY A 29 9.79 10.24 5.41
N HIS A 30 9.61 9.66 4.22
CA HIS A 30 8.28 9.60 3.60
C HIS A 30 7.37 8.62 4.35
N PRO A 31 6.10 8.99 4.60
CA PRO A 31 5.16 8.10 5.24
C PRO A 31 4.77 6.95 4.30
N ALA A 32 4.66 5.75 4.84
CA ALA A 32 4.23 4.56 4.11
C ALA A 32 3.18 3.77 4.90
N VAL A 33 2.20 3.19 4.20
CA VAL A 33 1.16 2.33 4.78
C VAL A 33 1.05 1.03 4.01
N VAL A 34 0.99 -0.09 4.73
CA VAL A 34 0.91 -1.44 4.16
C VAL A 34 -0.46 -2.03 4.43
N LEU A 35 -1.13 -2.53 3.39
CA LEU A 35 -2.47 -3.11 3.47
C LEU A 35 -2.50 -4.56 2.96
N PRO A 36 -3.44 -5.39 3.45
CA PRO A 36 -3.68 -6.72 2.88
C PRO A 36 -4.24 -6.60 1.46
N ASN A 37 -3.72 -7.40 0.54
CA ASN A 37 -4.15 -7.46 -0.87
C ASN A 37 -4.52 -8.90 -1.27
N GLY A 38 -5.37 -9.52 -0.44
CA GLY A 38 -5.88 -10.87 -0.64
C GLY A 38 -4.84 -11.95 -0.35
N PHE A 39 -5.10 -13.15 -0.90
CA PHE A 39 -4.23 -14.32 -0.75
C PHE A 39 -3.73 -14.80 -2.12
N LYS A 40 -2.43 -15.06 -2.21
CA LYS A 40 -1.80 -15.70 -3.37
C LYS A 40 -1.37 -17.11 -2.97
N ILE A 41 -2.02 -18.12 -3.55
CA ILE A 41 -1.72 -19.55 -3.32
C ILE A 41 -1.76 -19.88 -1.81
N GLY A 42 -2.79 -19.39 -1.10
CA GLY A 42 -2.97 -19.62 0.33
C GLY A 42 -2.10 -18.75 1.26
N THR A 43 -1.16 -17.97 0.72
CA THR A 43 -0.32 -17.05 1.49
C THR A 43 -0.89 -15.63 1.42
N PRO A 44 -1.01 -14.89 2.54
CA PRO A 44 -1.47 -13.51 2.51
C PRO A 44 -0.50 -12.64 1.70
N ALA A 45 -1.05 -11.87 0.76
CA ALA A 45 -0.32 -10.87 0.00
C ALA A 45 -0.61 -9.48 0.55
N SER A 46 0.33 -8.54 0.39
CA SER A 46 0.17 -7.15 0.81
C SER A 46 0.39 -6.19 -0.36
N ILE A 47 0.07 -4.92 -0.14
CA ILE A 47 0.40 -3.80 -1.01
C ILE A 47 0.87 -2.62 -0.13
N THR A 48 1.86 -1.87 -0.61
CA THR A 48 2.42 -0.72 0.12
C THR A 48 2.14 0.56 -0.64
N PHE A 49 1.56 1.55 0.03
CA PHE A 49 1.42 2.91 -0.48
C PHE A 49 2.43 3.81 0.21
N THR A 50 3.19 4.57 -0.58
CA THR A 50 4.10 5.59 -0.06
C THR A 50 3.55 6.97 -0.41
N GLY A 51 3.39 7.81 0.61
CA GLY A 51 2.90 9.18 0.47
C GLY A 51 4.01 10.21 0.42
N LYS A 52 3.64 11.46 0.11
CA LYS A 52 4.51 12.64 0.22
C LYS A 52 4.86 12.95 1.69
N LEU A 53 5.95 13.69 1.91
CA LEU A 53 6.30 14.22 3.23
C LEU A 53 5.13 15.01 3.86
N PHE A 54 4.87 14.74 5.14
CA PHE A 54 3.74 15.31 5.91
C PHE A 54 2.36 15.08 5.27
N GLY A 55 2.23 14.04 4.43
CA GLY A 55 1.03 13.67 3.69
C GLY A 55 0.21 12.54 4.32
N GLU A 56 0.38 12.25 5.61
CA GLU A 56 -0.21 11.07 6.26
C GLU A 56 -1.73 11.06 6.20
N ALA A 57 -2.37 12.23 6.29
CA ALA A 57 -3.84 12.34 6.25
C ALA A 57 -4.42 11.86 4.91
N GLU A 58 -3.81 12.28 3.80
CA GLU A 58 -4.22 11.85 2.45
C GLU A 58 -3.91 10.36 2.23
N LEU A 59 -2.75 9.91 2.72
CA LEU A 59 -2.33 8.51 2.62
C LEU A 59 -3.28 7.57 3.38
N MET A 60 -3.68 7.96 4.60
CA MET A 60 -4.64 7.21 5.41
C MET A 60 -6.04 7.22 4.80
N ALA A 61 -6.47 8.32 4.19
CA ALA A 61 -7.75 8.38 3.47
C ALA A 61 -7.76 7.42 2.27
N LEU A 62 -6.65 7.36 1.51
CA LEU A 62 -6.48 6.39 0.42
C LEU A 62 -6.54 4.94 0.95
N ALA A 63 -5.83 4.66 2.04
CA ALA A 63 -5.80 3.34 2.64
C ALA A 63 -7.19 2.87 3.10
N LYS A 64 -7.94 3.74 3.76
CA LYS A 64 -9.33 3.46 4.18
C LYS A 64 -10.23 3.15 2.98
N ARG A 65 -10.16 3.97 1.93
CA ARG A 65 -10.93 3.74 0.70
C ARG A 65 -10.56 2.41 0.04
N ASN A 66 -9.27 2.08 0.02
CA ASN A 66 -8.81 0.79 -0.53
C ASN A 66 -9.39 -0.38 0.26
N GLN A 67 -9.35 -0.32 1.59
CA GLN A 67 -9.94 -1.34 2.46
C GLN A 67 -11.46 -1.49 2.29
N GLU A 68 -12.18 -0.38 2.11
CA GLU A 68 -13.63 -0.38 1.86
C GLU A 68 -14.00 -1.07 0.54
N VAL A 69 -13.21 -0.85 -0.52
CA VAL A 69 -13.45 -1.44 -1.85
C VAL A 69 -13.03 -2.92 -1.91
N THR A 70 -11.91 -3.28 -1.28
CA THR A 70 -11.31 -4.61 -1.47
C THR A 70 -11.69 -5.62 -0.39
N SER A 71 -12.07 -5.17 0.82
CA SER A 71 -12.44 -6.01 1.98
C SER A 71 -11.45 -7.11 2.38
N PHE A 72 -10.26 -7.20 1.78
CA PHE A 72 -9.23 -8.20 2.09
C PHE A 72 -8.77 -8.19 3.55
N HIS A 73 -8.90 -7.04 4.22
CA HIS A 73 -8.60 -6.88 5.65
C HIS A 73 -9.56 -7.66 6.58
N LYS A 74 -10.66 -8.21 6.06
CA LYS A 74 -11.62 -9.06 6.79
C LYS A 74 -11.40 -10.55 6.55
N GLU A 75 -10.50 -10.90 5.63
CA GLU A 75 -10.15 -12.29 5.35
C GLU A 75 -9.07 -12.76 6.35
N HIS A 76 -9.44 -13.69 7.21
CA HIS A 76 -8.53 -14.28 8.18
C HIS A 76 -8.14 -15.69 7.74
N PRO A 77 -6.84 -16.08 7.85
CA PRO A 77 -6.43 -17.45 7.60
C PRO A 77 -7.22 -18.42 8.48
N LYS A 78 -7.73 -19.51 7.89
CA LYS A 78 -8.34 -20.60 8.65
C LYS A 78 -7.20 -21.45 9.23
N ILE A 79 -6.86 -21.17 10.48
CA ILE A 79 -5.98 -21.99 11.32
C ILE A 79 -6.76 -23.15 11.92
#